data_AF-A0A6J6ITS1-F1
#
_entry.id   AF-A0A6J6ITS1-F1
#
_cell.length_a   1.000
_cell.length_b   1.000
_cell.length_c   1.000
_cell.angle_alpha   90.00
_cell.angle_beta   90.00
_cell.angle_gamma   90.00
#
_symmetry.space_group_name_H-M   'P 1'
#
loop_
_entity.id
_entity.type
_entity.pdbx_description
1 polymer ?
#
loop_
_entity_poly.entity_id
_entity_poly.type
_entity_poly.pdbx_seq_one_letter_code
_entity_poly.pdbx_strand_id
1 'polypeptide(L)' 'MSHEMSEVVRAFNWDLADLQRVTINGMKSAFIPYPERLEIIEKIIKPGYATIAAE' A
#
# COMPACT_ATOMS: atom_id res chain seq x y z
N MET A 1 2.03 10.90 6.42
CA MET A 1 1.35 9.66 6.86
C MET A 1 2.28 8.63 7.54
N SER A 2 3.60 8.87 7.66
CA SER A 2 4.50 7.88 8.28
C SER A 2 4.23 7.67 9.78
N HIS A 3 3.78 8.70 10.50
CA HIS A 3 3.43 8.60 11.91
C HIS A 3 2.22 7.67 12.12
N GLU A 4 1.11 7.92 11.42
CA GLU A 4 -0.12 7.15 11.52
C GLU A 4 0.09 5.69 11.10
N MET A 5 0.85 5.45 10.02
CA MET A 5 1.21 4.10 9.59
C MET A 5 2.08 3.37 10.62
N SER A 6 2.98 4.09 11.31
CA SER A 6 3.79 3.49 12.38
C SER A 6 2.96 3.15 13.62
N GLU A 7 1.95 3.97 13.96
CA GLU A 7 1.06 3.69 15.09
C GLU A 7 0.22 2.43 14.84
N VAL A 8 -0.35 2.24 13.63
CA VAL A 8 -1.14 1.04 13.33
C VAL A 8 -0.29 -0.24 13.30
N VAL A 9 0.95 -0.16 12.81
CA VAL A 9 1.92 -1.27 12.88
C VAL A 9 2.15 -1.67 14.33
N ARG A 10 2.39 -0.71 15.23
CA ARG A 10 2.57 -0.99 16.66
C ARG A 10 1.31 -1.54 17.33
N ALA A 11 0.15 -0.96 17.02
CA ALA A 11 -1.10 -1.31 17.68
C ALA A 11 -1.63 -2.70 17.26
N PHE A 12 -1.44 -3.08 16.00
CA PHE A 12 -2.04 -4.29 15.42
C PHE A 12 -1.03 -5.35 14.98
N ASN A 13 0.27 -5.10 15.20
CA ASN A 13 1.36 -5.99 14.78
C ASN A 13 1.30 -6.32 13.28
N TRP A 14 1.02 -5.30 12.46
CA TRP A 14 0.96 -5.43 11.01
C TRP A 14 2.34 -5.62 10.41
N ASP A 15 2.39 -6.43 9.36
CA ASP A 15 3.59 -6.63 8.54
C ASP A 15 3.53 -5.82 7.23
N LEU A 16 4.54 -6.00 6.37
CA LEU A 16 4.60 -5.35 5.05
C LEU A 16 3.42 -5.77 4.15
N ALA A 17 2.88 -6.98 4.30
CA ALA A 17 1.75 -7.44 3.50
C ALA A 17 0.46 -6.72 3.89
N ASP A 18 0.25 -6.47 5.19
CA ASP A 18 -0.85 -5.63 5.69
C ASP A 18 -0.76 -4.19 5.17
N LEU A 19 0.44 -3.59 5.23
CA LEU A 19 0.68 -2.25 4.69
C LEU A 19 0.42 -2.17 3.18
N GLN A 20 0.88 -3.16 2.42
CA GLN A 20 0.58 -3.27 0.99
C GLN A 20 -0.94 -3.33 0.76
N ARG A 21 -1.65 -4.14 1.54
CA ARG A 21 -3.10 -4.33 1.41
C ARG A 21 -3.87 -3.03 1.63
N VAL A 22 -3.58 -2.29 2.70
CA VAL A 22 -4.27 -1.01 2.97
C VAL A 22 -3.91 0.07 1.94
N THR A 23 -2.68 0.06 1.42
CA THR A 23 -2.25 0.97 0.35
C THR A 23 -3.00 0.70 -0.96
N ILE A 24 -3.13 -0.58 -1.35
CA ILE A 24 -3.93 -0.99 -2.51
C ILE A 24 -5.40 -0.59 -2.32
N ASN A 25 -5.96 -0.80 -1.13
CA ASN A 25 -7.35 -0.43 -0.84
C ASN A 25 -7.56 1.09 -0.92
N GLY A 26 -6.60 1.89 -0.45
CA GLY A 26 -6.60 3.34 -0.63
C GLY A 26 -6.66 3.72 -2.12
N MET A 27 -5.82 3.10 -2.96
CA MET A 27 -5.83 3.36 -4.40
C MET A 27 -7.11 2.88 -5.09
N LYS A 28 -7.67 1.75 -4.68
CA LYS A 28 -8.98 1.28 -5.16
C LYS A 28 -10.11 2.25 -4.81
N SER A 29 -10.03 2.94 -3.68
CA SER A 29 -11.02 3.93 -3.24
C SER A 29 -10.77 5.35 -3.77
N ALA A 30 -9.66 5.60 -4.46
CA ALA A 30 -9.31 6.92 -4.97
C ALA A 30 -10.30 7.39 -6.05
N PHE A 31 -10.57 8.69 -6.07
CA PHE A 31 -11.46 9.34 -7.05
C PHE A 31 -10.71 9.73 -8.33
N ILE A 32 -10.02 8.75 -8.93
CA ILE A 32 -9.40 8.85 -10.26
C ILE A 32 -9.97 7.75 -11.17
N PRO A 33 -9.87 7.88 -12.51
CA PRO A 33 -10.37 6.87 -13.43
C PRO A 33 -9.86 5.45 -13.15
N TYR A 34 -10.69 4.44 -13.42
CA TYR A 34 -10.37 3.05 -13.14
C TYR A 34 -9.05 2.56 -13.77
N PRO A 35 -8.74 2.86 -15.06
CA PRO A 35 -7.47 2.44 -15.66
C PRO A 35 -6.25 3.02 -14.93
N GLU A 36 -6.33 4.27 -14.49
CA GLU A 36 -5.26 4.95 -13.75
C GLU A 36 -5.02 4.32 -12.38
N ARG A 37 -6.10 3.94 -11.66
CA ARG A 37 -5.97 3.18 -10.42
C ARG A 37 -5.23 1.87 -10.64
N LEU A 38 -5.59 1.12 -11.69
CA LEU A 38 -4.97 -0.16 -12.00
C LEU A 38 -3.49 0.02 -12.34
N GLU A 39 -3.15 1.03 -13.14
CA GLU A 39 -1.78 1.34 -13.50
C GLU A 39 -0.92 1.65 -12.27
N ILE A 40 -1.41 2.48 -11.34
CA ILE A 40 -0.69 2.81 -10.11
C ILE A 40 -0.53 1.57 -9.21
N ILE A 41 -1.58 0.74 -9.09
CA ILE A 41 -1.52 -0.49 -8.28
C ILE A 41 -0.47 -1.46 -8.83
N GLU A 42 -0.52 -1.75 -10.13
CA GLU A 42 0.31 -2.80 -10.73
C GLU A 42 1.74 -2.35 -11.01
N LYS A 43 1.96 -1.08 -11.41
CA LYS A 43 3.29 -0.61 -11.82
C LYS A 43 4.08 0.10 -10.73
N ILE A 44 3.41 0.59 -9.68
CA ILE A 44 4.07 1.39 -8.62
C ILE A 44 3.93 0.72 -7.26
N ILE A 45 2.69 0.47 -6.79
CA ILE A 45 2.46 -0.01 -5.42
C ILE A 45 3.02 -1.43 -5.24
N LYS A 46 2.57 -2.40 -6.03
CA LYS A 46 3.02 -3.80 -5.88
C LYS A 46 4.53 -3.95 -6.07
N PRO A 47 5.18 -3.37 -7.10
CA PRO A 47 6.62 -3.50 -7.26
C PRO A 47 7.40 -2.82 -6.12
N GLY A 48 6.94 -1.67 -5.63
CA GLY A 48 7.59 -0.97 -4.51
C GLY A 48 7.64 -1.82 -3.23
N TYR A 49 6.52 -2.45 -2.87
CA TYR A 49 6.48 -3.36 -1.72
C TYR A 49 7.30 -4.64 -1.97
N ALA A 50 7.29 -5.19 -3.19
CA ALA A 50 8.07 -6.37 -3.53
C ALA A 50 9.59 -6.12 -3.39
N THR A 51 10.08 -4.94 -3.79
CA THR A 51 11.48 -4.55 -3.60
C THR A 51 11.86 -4.52 -2.12
N ILE A 52 11.06 -3.87 -1.28
CA ILE A 52 11.33 -3.74 0.17
C ILE A 52 11.25 -5.10 0.87
N ALA A 53 10.30 -5.96 0.49
CA ALA A 53 10.15 -7.28 1.08
C ALA A 53 11.27 -8.27 0.70
N ALA A 54 12.08 -7.93 -0.31
CA ALA A 54 13.22 -8.73 -0.75
C ALA A 54 14.56 -8.25 -0.15
N GLU A 55 14.57 -7.14 0.58
CA GLU A 55 15.72 -6.64 1.37
C GLU A 55 15.83 -7.36 2.72
#